data_AF-A0A949E595-F1
#
_entry.id   AF-A0A949E595-F1
#
_cell.length_a   1.000
_cell.length_b   1.000
_cell.length_c   1.000
_cell.angle_alpha   90.00
_cell.angle_beta   90.00
_cell.angle_gamma   90.00
#
_symmetry.space_group_name_H-M   'P 1'
#
loop_
_entity.id
_entity.type
_entity.pdbx_description
1 polymer ?
#
loop_
_entity_poly.entity_id
_entity_poly.type
_entity_poly.pdbx_seq_one_letter_code
_entity_poly.pdbx_strand_id
1 'polypeptide(L)'
;MKKILFILSALSIILILPEMVFAASVPEPSGGLDLTNVIKGIASAMWKIFGLVAIVMFVVSGISFLTAQGEPEKLKKAKDSFIWGVAGVVVAILAYSIVAMVSSLF
;
A
#
# COMPACT_ATOMS: atom_id res chain seq x y z
N MET A 1 -6.51 -14.31 25.89
CA MET A 1 -5.24 -14.90 25.39
C MET A 1 -5.09 -14.77 23.87
N LYS A 2 -6.07 -15.18 23.04
CA LYS A 2 -6.00 -15.07 21.56
C LYS A 2 -5.73 -13.66 21.01
N LYS A 3 -6.24 -12.62 21.69
CA LYS A 3 -6.12 -11.20 21.26
C LYS A 3 -4.69 -10.66 21.40
N ILE A 4 -3.97 -11.09 22.44
CA ILE A 4 -2.55 -10.74 22.65
C ILE A 4 -1.65 -11.47 21.66
N LEU A 5 -2.01 -12.70 21.29
CA LEU A 5 -1.30 -13.45 20.25
C LEU A 5 -1.40 -12.76 18.87
N PHE A 6 -2.59 -12.22 18.55
CA PHE A 6 -2.83 -11.48 17.30
C PHE A 6 -2.09 -10.14 17.25
N ILE A 7 -1.96 -9.46 18.39
CA ILE A 7 -1.20 -8.21 18.52
C ILE A 7 0.30 -8.48 18.41
N LEU A 8 0.81 -9.57 18.99
CA LEU A 8 2.23 -9.95 18.88
C LEU A 8 2.62 -10.32 17.44
N SER A 9 1.77 -11.07 16.73
CA SER A 9 2.02 -11.39 15.31
C SER A 9 1.96 -10.16 14.41
N ALA A 10 1.02 -9.25 14.68
CA ALA A 10 0.93 -7.97 13.97
C ALA A 10 2.16 -7.08 14.24
N LEU A 11 2.68 -7.12 15.47
CA LEU A 11 3.88 -6.38 15.87
C LEU A 11 5.15 -6.94 15.22
N SER A 12 5.26 -8.27 15.07
CA SER A 12 6.36 -8.89 14.30
C SER A 12 6.29 -8.55 12.81
N ILE A 13 5.11 -8.53 12.19
CA ILE A 13 4.95 -8.11 10.79
C ILE A 13 5.35 -6.64 10.62
N ILE A 14 4.93 -5.76 11.55
CA ILE A 14 5.31 -4.34 11.60
C ILE A 14 6.82 -4.12 11.73
N LEU A 15 7.54 -5.01 12.43
CA LEU A 15 8.97 -4.89 12.65
C LEU A 15 9.84 -5.45 11.51
N ILE A 16 9.31 -6.37 10.70
CA ILE A 16 10.00 -6.95 9.52
C ILE A 16 9.84 -6.06 8.27
N LEU A 17 8.79 -5.24 8.21
CA LEU A 17 8.54 -4.30 7.11
C LEU A 17 9.67 -3.28 6.84
N PRO A 18 10.36 -2.69 7.84
CA PRO A 18 11.51 -1.83 7.58
C PRO A 18 12.72 -2.60 7.02
N GLU A 19 12.87 -3.89 7.31
CA GLU A 19 13.99 -4.69 6.78
C GLU A 19 13.87 -4.92 5.27
N MET A 20 12.65 -5.13 4.74
CA MET A 20 12.40 -5.25 3.29
C MET A 20 12.56 -3.92 2.52
N VAL A 21 12.52 -2.79 3.23
CA VAL A 21 12.78 -1.46 2.65
C VAL A 21 14.28 -1.18 2.59
N PHE A 22 15.05 -1.59 3.61
CA PHE A 22 16.50 -1.42 3.63
C PHE A 22 17.30 -2.52 2.89
N ALA A 23 16.72 -3.70 2.63
CA ALA A 23 17.37 -4.79 1.89
C ALA A 23 17.09 -4.80 0.38
N ALA A 24 16.34 -3.82 -0.15
CA ALA A 24 16.33 -3.62 -1.60
C ALA A 24 17.72 -3.16 -2.02
N SER A 25 18.47 -4.07 -2.64
CA SER A 25 19.72 -3.79 -3.33
C SER A 25 19.53 -2.54 -4.18
N VAL A 26 20.05 -1.41 -3.69
CA VAL A 26 20.29 -0.22 -4.49
C VAL A 26 21.21 -0.70 -5.61
N PRO A 27 20.80 -0.66 -6.89
CA PRO A 27 21.68 -1.01 -7.99
C PRO A 27 22.96 -0.19 -7.83
N GLU A 28 24.11 -0.86 -7.89
CA GLU A 28 25.41 -0.22 -7.68
C GLU A 28 25.52 1.04 -8.55
N PRO A 29 25.96 2.18 -7.99
CA PRO A 29 26.07 3.40 -8.75
C PRO A 29 27.26 3.26 -9.70
N SER A 30 26.98 3.13 -11.00
CA SER A 30 27.97 3.43 -12.03
C SER A 30 28.22 4.94 -12.02
N GLY A 31 29.17 5.38 -11.16
CA GLY A 31 29.88 6.65 -11.23
C GLY A 31 29.04 7.90 -11.51
N GLY A 32 28.45 8.49 -10.47
CA GLY A 32 27.83 9.83 -10.52
C GLY A 32 26.65 9.93 -9.56
N LEU A 33 26.38 11.12 -9.03
CA LEU A 33 25.15 11.44 -8.32
C LEU A 33 23.98 11.42 -9.31
N ASP A 34 23.55 10.22 -9.68
CA ASP A 34 22.47 10.02 -10.62
C ASP A 34 21.14 10.22 -9.87
N LEU A 35 20.63 11.46 -9.92
CA LEU A 35 19.34 11.86 -9.33
C LEU A 35 18.23 10.85 -9.67
N THR A 36 18.32 10.24 -10.84
CA THR A 36 17.43 9.17 -11.33
C THR A 36 17.37 7.97 -10.38
N ASN A 37 18.51 7.52 -9.84
CA ASN A 37 18.57 6.34 -8.97
C ASN A 37 18.02 6.65 -7.57
N VAL A 38 18.28 7.84 -7.05
CA VAL A 38 17.72 8.32 -5.78
C VAL A 38 16.20 8.43 -5.89
N ILE A 39 15.70 9.03 -6.98
CA ILE A 39 14.26 9.17 -7.24
C ILE A 39 13.60 7.80 -7.39
N LYS A 40 14.21 6.88 -8.16
CA LYS A 40 13.69 5.50 -8.31
C LYS A 40 13.68 4.75 -6.98
N GLY A 41 14.70 4.91 -6.14
CA GLY A 41 14.77 4.32 -4.80
C GLY A 41 13.64 4.82 -3.90
N ILE A 42 13.41 6.13 -3.85
CA ILE A 42 12.32 6.74 -3.09
C ILE A 42 10.96 6.29 -3.63
N ALA A 43 10.76 6.32 -4.95
CA ALA A 43 9.51 5.89 -5.58
C ALA A 43 9.19 4.42 -5.29
N SER A 44 10.19 3.53 -5.34
CA SER A 44 10.04 2.13 -4.99
C SER A 44 9.65 1.93 -3.52
N ALA A 45 10.30 2.66 -2.61
CA ALA A 45 9.97 2.61 -1.19
C ALA A 45 8.53 3.08 -0.91
N MET A 46 8.08 4.16 -1.56
CA MET A 46 6.71 4.65 -1.45
C MET A 46 5.68 3.63 -1.96
N TRP A 47 5.96 2.96 -3.08
CA TRP A 47 5.08 1.93 -3.63
C TRP A 47 4.90 0.72 -2.71
N LYS A 48 5.99 0.29 -2.05
CA LYS A 48 5.92 -0.81 -1.06
C LYS A 48 5.01 -0.45 0.12
N ILE A 49 5.17 0.76 0.66
CA ILE A 49 4.36 1.25 1.79
C ILE A 49 2.89 1.40 1.35
N PHE A 50 2.66 1.95 0.16
CA PHE A 50 1.32 2.09 -0.40
C PHE A 50 0.60 0.74 -0.52
N GLY A 51 1.28 -0.28 -1.06
CA GLY A 51 0.73 -1.63 -1.19
C GLY A 51 0.31 -2.23 0.16
N LEU A 52 1.14 -2.07 1.20
CA LEU A 52 0.82 -2.54 2.54
C LEU A 52 -0.42 -1.82 3.12
N VAL A 53 -0.46 -0.49 3.04
CA VAL A 53 -1.57 0.32 3.57
C VAL A 53 -2.87 0.00 2.85
N ALA A 54 -2.81 -0.21 1.52
CA ALA A 54 -3.96 -0.59 0.72
C ALA A 54 -4.59 -1.90 1.23
N ILE A 55 -3.78 -2.94 1.47
CA ILE A 55 -4.25 -4.23 1.99
C ILE A 55 -4.93 -4.05 3.35
N VAL A 56 -4.32 -3.29 4.26
CA VAL A 56 -4.89 -3.03 5.60
C VAL A 56 -6.24 -2.32 5.50
N MET A 57 -6.37 -1.30 4.65
CA MET A 57 -7.64 -0.61 4.43
C MET A 57 -8.73 -1.55 3.93
N PHE A 58 -8.44 -2.39 2.92
CA PHE A 58 -9.42 -3.34 2.40
C PHE A 58 -9.89 -4.33 3.47
N VAL A 59 -8.99 -4.84 4.31
CA VAL A 59 -9.33 -5.74 5.41
C VAL A 59 -10.23 -5.04 6.43
N VAL A 60 -9.90 -3.81 6.83
CA VAL A 60 -10.70 -3.04 7.80
C VAL A 60 -12.10 -2.75 7.24
N SER A 61 -12.21 -2.33 5.98
CA SER A 61 -13.51 -2.11 5.33
C SER A 61 -14.34 -3.39 5.24
N GLY A 62 -13.69 -4.53 4.95
CA GLY A 62 -14.34 -5.85 4.90
C GLY A 62 -14.87 -6.31 6.26
N ILE A 63 -14.08 -6.18 7.33
CA ILE A 63 -14.52 -6.52 8.69
C ILE A 63 -15.66 -5.59 9.14
N SER A 64 -15.57 -4.30 8.81
CA SER A 64 -16.62 -3.32 9.13
C SER A 64 -17.93 -3.63 8.39
N PHE A 65 -17.86 -4.21 7.18
CA PHE A 65 -19.04 -4.62 6.43
C PHE A 65 -19.72 -5.84 7.07
N LEU A 66 -18.94 -6.84 7.48
CA LEU A 66 -19.46 -8.03 8.16
C LEU A 66 -20.04 -7.72 9.55
N THR A 67 -19.47 -6.75 10.25
CA THR A 67 -19.88 -6.38 11.62
C THR A 67 -21.09 -5.43 11.65
N ALA A 68 -21.52 -4.89 10.50
CA ALA A 68 -22.61 -3.91 10.45
C ALA A 68 -23.99 -4.48 10.89
N GLN A 69 -24.15 -5.82 10.96
CA GLN A 69 -25.32 -6.52 11.55
C GLN A 69 -26.70 -5.98 11.15
N GLY A 70 -26.84 -5.37 9.97
CA GLY A 70 -28.10 -4.81 9.47
C GLY A 70 -28.39 -3.36 9.90
N GLU A 71 -27.50 -2.70 10.63
CA GLU A 71 -27.64 -1.26 10.91
C GLU A 71 -27.27 -0.46 9.64
N PRO A 72 -28.23 0.27 9.03
CA PRO A 72 -28.04 0.88 7.71
C PRO A 72 -26.92 1.93 7.68
N GLU A 73 -26.69 2.62 8.80
CA GLU A 73 -25.68 3.67 8.90
C GLU A 73 -24.25 3.10 8.87
N LYS A 74 -24.00 2.04 9.64
CA LYS A 74 -22.72 1.31 9.62
C LYS A 74 -22.47 0.61 8.30
N LEU A 75 -23.51 0.03 7.70
CA LEU A 75 -23.40 -0.61 6.39
C LEU A 75 -23.02 0.42 5.31
N LYS A 76 -23.63 1.61 5.34
CA LYS A 76 -23.31 2.69 4.42
C LYS A 76 -21.86 3.14 4.58
N LYS A 77 -21.40 3.40 5.81
CA LYS A 77 -19.99 3.78 6.07
C LYS A 77 -18.99 2.72 5.59
N ALA A 78 -19.27 1.44 5.82
CA ALA A 78 -18.40 0.36 5.36
C ALA A 78 -18.34 0.30 3.82
N LYS A 79 -19.48 0.47 3.13
CA LYS A 79 -19.55 0.53 1.66
C LYS A 79 -18.82 1.74 1.11
N ASP A 80 -19.02 2.92 1.68
CA ASP A 80 -18.35 4.14 1.25
C ASP A 80 -16.84 3.99 1.41
N SER A 81 -16.37 3.48 2.55
CA SER A 81 -14.95 3.18 2.78
C SER A 81 -14.38 2.18 1.76
N PHE A 82 -15.13 1.13 1.41
CA PHE A 82 -14.72 0.17 0.39
C PHE A 82 -14.64 0.82 -1.00
N ILE A 83 -15.62 1.63 -1.40
CA ILE A 83 -15.63 2.35 -2.68
C ILE A 83 -14.43 3.30 -2.77
N TRP A 84 -14.12 4.02 -1.70
CA TRP A 84 -12.93 4.87 -1.64
C TRP A 84 -11.63 4.07 -1.78
N GLY A 85 -11.55 2.87 -1.16
CA GLY A 85 -10.42 1.96 -1.35
C GLY A 85 -10.28 1.49 -2.80
N VAL A 86 -11.39 1.10 -3.44
CA VAL A 86 -11.40 0.71 -4.87
C VAL A 86 -11.01 1.88 -5.77
N ALA A 87 -11.52 3.09 -5.51
CA ALA A 87 -11.17 4.29 -6.26
C ALA A 87 -9.65 4.55 -6.20
N GLY A 88 -9.01 4.34 -5.06
CA GLY A 88 -7.55 4.45 -4.93
C GLY A 88 -6.79 3.46 -5.82
N VAL A 89 -7.26 2.22 -5.93
CA VAL A 89 -6.66 1.22 -6.84
C VAL A 89 -6.83 1.62 -8.30
N VAL A 90 -8.01 2.11 -8.67
CA VAL A 90 -8.29 2.59 -10.04
C VAL A 90 -7.34 3.74 -10.40
N VAL A 91 -7.16 4.71 -9.50
CA VAL A 91 -6.22 5.82 -9.71
C VAL A 91 -4.78 5.32 -9.84
N ALA A 92 -4.37 4.33 -9.05
CA ALA A 92 -3.05 3.73 -9.13
C ALA A 92 -2.78 3.06 -10.50
N ILE A 93 -3.77 2.36 -11.05
CA ILE A 93 -3.71 1.75 -12.40
C ILE A 93 -3.61 2.85 -13.48
N LEU A 94 -4.42 3.91 -13.36
CA LEU A 94 -4.40 5.03 -14.30
C LEU A 94 -3.05 5.76 -14.29
N ALA A 95 -2.46 5.96 -13.10
CA ALA A 95 -1.15 6.56 -12.97
C ALA A 95 -0.08 5.74 -13.70
N TYR A 96 -0.13 4.41 -13.61
CA TYR A 96 0.77 3.52 -14.34
C TYR A 96 0.61 3.67 -15.86
N SER A 97 -0.63 3.70 -16.37
CA SER A 97 -0.89 3.92 -17.80
C SER A 97 -0.33 5.25 -18.31
N ILE A 98 -0.49 6.34 -17.54
CA ILE A 98 0.02 7.65 -17.95
C ILE A 98 1.55 7.66 -18.00
N VAL A 99 2.21 7.11 -16.97
CA VAL A 99 3.69 7.01 -16.94
C VAL A 99 4.21 6.17 -18.10
N ALA A 100 3.55 5.04 -18.40
CA ALA A 100 3.91 4.19 -19.53
C ALA A 100 3.75 4.92 -20.87
N MET A 101 2.67 5.69 -21.05
CA MET A 101 2.45 6.48 -22.26
C MET A 101 3.53 7.54 -22.46
N VAL A 102 3.87 8.29 -21.40
CA VAL A 102 4.96 9.27 -21.43
C VAL A 102 6.31 8.61 -21.74
N SER A 103 6.62 7.48 -21.09
CA SER A 103 7.87 6.75 -21.33
C SER A 103 7.97 6.10 -22.71
N SER A 104 6.85 5.93 -23.42
CA SER A 104 6.85 5.39 -24.79
C SER A 104 6.97 6.48 -25.86
N LEU A 105 6.68 7.73 -25.50
CA LEU A 105 6.71 8.89 -26.39
C LEU A 105 8.09 9.58 -26.47
N PHE A 106 8.99 9.30 -25.51
CA PHE A 106 10.35 9.83 -25.45
C PHE A 106 11.35 8.68 -25.41
#